data_AF-A0A954FWR0-F1
#
_entry.id   AF-A0A954FWR0-F1
#
_cell.length_a   1.000
_cell.length_b   1.000
_cell.length_c   1.000
_cell.angle_alpha   90.00
_cell.angle_beta   90.00
_cell.angle_gamma   90.00
#
_symmetry.space_group_name_H-M   'P 1'
#
loop_
_entity.id
_entity.type
_entity.pdbx_description
1 polymer ?
#
loop_
_entity_poly.entity_id
_entity_poly.type
_entity_poly.pdbx_seq_one_letter_code
_entity_poly.pdbx_strand_id
1 'polypeptide(L)'
;QRISNVNELLSTARKYDEIFGEETNLEGFLEASTLASATDQLDAEAGRVTLMTLHAAKGLEYPVVFIVGVEQNLIPHERVLREEFRDGLEEERRLFFVGITRAEQCLYLTQTRERSLRGRPWRTITSDFLKEIDVDVKDQTDSMFETKSHFDEFVESIKRGEVDTEALKAATPKRPLLMTGADLLKQSPEAADIPQGFSVGMRVRHPRYGVGTVMGISGYSRKRTVNVMFDDAEESQTFMAAHCPLQPLGLR
;
A
#
# COMPACT_ATOMS: atom_id res chain seq x y z
N GLN A 1 -5.27 -11.55 2.15
CA GLN A 1 -3.94 -10.96 2.39
C GLN A 1 -2.80 -11.94 2.13
N ARG A 2 -2.70 -13.09 2.84
CA ARG A 2 -1.62 -14.08 2.61
C ARG A 2 -1.51 -14.59 1.16
N ILE A 3 -2.64 -14.91 0.52
CA ILE A 3 -2.67 -15.37 -0.88
C ILE A 3 -2.23 -14.26 -1.86
N SER A 4 -2.53 -13.01 -1.56
CA SER A 4 -2.14 -11.86 -2.40
C SER A 4 -0.62 -11.73 -2.46
N ASN A 5 0.03 -11.85 -1.30
CA ASN A 5 1.50 -11.76 -1.21
C ASN A 5 2.17 -12.92 -1.96
N VAL A 6 1.58 -14.12 -1.94
CA VAL A 6 2.11 -15.27 -2.70
C VAL A 6 1.98 -15.04 -4.21
N ASN A 7 0.86 -14.49 -4.67
CA ASN A 7 0.68 -14.16 -6.08
C ASN A 7 1.64 -13.06 -6.55
N GLU A 8 1.94 -12.10 -5.68
CA GLU A 8 2.92 -11.05 -5.95
C GLU A 8 4.34 -11.62 -6.09
N LEU A 9 4.76 -12.52 -5.19
CA LEU A 9 6.03 -13.24 -5.30
C LEU A 9 6.13 -13.99 -6.63
N LEU A 10 5.05 -14.65 -7.06
CA LEU A 10 4.96 -15.35 -8.34
C LEU A 10 5.07 -14.37 -9.53
N SER A 11 4.51 -13.17 -9.41
CA SER A 11 4.63 -12.13 -10.43
C SER A 11 6.06 -11.58 -10.53
N THR A 12 6.75 -11.43 -9.39
CA THR A 12 8.15 -11.00 -9.34
C THR A 12 9.07 -12.05 -9.94
N ALA A 13 8.85 -13.32 -9.64
CA ALA A 13 9.58 -14.44 -10.24
C ALA A 13 9.44 -14.45 -11.77
N ARG A 14 8.21 -14.30 -12.30
CA ARG A 14 7.99 -14.24 -13.75
C ARG A 14 8.69 -13.06 -14.42
N LYS A 15 8.69 -11.89 -13.79
CA LYS A 15 9.42 -10.71 -14.30
C LYS A 15 10.93 -10.97 -14.34
N TYR A 16 11.47 -11.64 -13.32
CA TYR A 16 12.88 -12.05 -13.31
C TYR A 16 13.18 -13.00 -14.48
N ASP A 17 12.32 -14.00 -14.71
CA ASP A 17 12.48 -14.95 -15.81
C ASP A 17 12.42 -14.25 -17.18
N GLU A 18 11.54 -13.26 -17.34
CA GLU A 18 11.42 -12.46 -18.57
C GLU A 18 12.66 -11.58 -18.85
N ILE A 19 13.33 -11.09 -17.80
CA ILE A 19 14.51 -10.20 -17.94
C ILE A 19 15.77 -10.99 -18.27
N PHE A 20 15.98 -12.14 -17.63
CA PHE A 20 17.23 -12.91 -17.72
C PHE A 20 17.14 -14.15 -18.63
N GLY A 21 15.96 -14.53 -19.11
CA GLY A 21 15.77 -15.56 -20.15
C GLY A 21 16.30 -16.95 -19.76
N GLU A 22 17.08 -17.58 -20.63
CA GLU A 22 17.60 -18.95 -20.42
C GLU A 22 18.74 -19.03 -19.39
N GLU A 23 19.34 -17.91 -18.99
CA GLU A 23 20.39 -17.87 -17.94
C GLU A 23 19.82 -17.78 -16.51
N THR A 24 18.49 -17.84 -16.38
CA THR A 24 17.78 -17.75 -15.11
C THR A 24 18.04 -18.97 -14.23
N ASN A 25 18.36 -18.73 -12.97
CA ASN A 25 18.47 -19.78 -11.96
C ASN A 25 17.92 -19.29 -10.61
N LEU A 26 17.54 -20.24 -9.75
CA LEU A 26 16.92 -19.94 -8.46
C LEU A 26 17.86 -19.13 -7.55
N GLU A 27 19.16 -19.41 -7.59
CA GLU A 27 20.16 -18.70 -6.80
C GLU A 27 20.20 -17.21 -7.18
N GLY A 28 20.25 -16.90 -8.47
CA GLY A 28 20.18 -15.53 -8.99
C GLY A 28 18.86 -14.83 -8.70
N PHE A 29 17.72 -15.54 -8.70
CA PHE A 29 16.44 -14.96 -8.29
C PHE A 29 16.44 -14.62 -6.80
N LEU A 30 16.97 -15.50 -5.95
CA LEU A 30 17.06 -15.26 -4.50
C LEU A 30 18.04 -14.12 -4.19
N GLU A 31 19.16 -14.03 -4.89
CA GLU A 31 20.07 -12.89 -4.82
C GLU A 31 19.34 -11.59 -5.20
N ALA A 32 18.74 -11.53 -6.39
CA ALA A 32 18.01 -10.33 -6.84
C ALA A 32 16.88 -9.93 -5.88
N SER A 33 16.11 -10.89 -5.35
CA SER A 33 15.03 -10.62 -4.41
C SER A 33 15.53 -10.17 -3.04
N THR A 34 16.73 -10.55 -2.63
CA THR A 34 17.34 -10.10 -1.37
C THR A 34 18.01 -8.74 -1.50
N LEU A 35 18.51 -8.40 -2.70
CA LEU A 35 19.07 -7.07 -2.98
C LEU A 35 18.01 -6.00 -3.22
N ALA A 36 16.79 -6.37 -3.65
CA ALA A 36 15.72 -5.43 -3.95
C ALA A 36 15.32 -4.61 -2.70
N SER A 37 15.43 -3.28 -2.78
CA SER A 37 15.02 -2.38 -1.71
C SER A 37 13.58 -1.88 -1.92
N ALA A 38 12.87 -1.63 -0.82
CA ALA A 38 11.56 -0.98 -0.87
C ALA A 38 11.61 0.44 -1.49
N THR A 39 12.80 1.05 -1.50
CA THR A 39 13.04 2.38 -2.09
C THR A 39 13.07 2.35 -3.63
N ASP A 40 13.45 1.23 -4.24
CA ASP A 40 13.62 1.12 -5.71
C ASP A 40 12.28 1.15 -6.46
N GLN A 41 11.17 1.02 -5.73
CA GLN A 41 9.80 0.98 -6.26
C GLN A 41 9.05 2.32 -6.07
N LEU A 42 9.74 3.38 -5.62
CA LEU A 42 9.12 4.68 -5.41
C LEU A 42 8.89 5.38 -6.75
N ASP A 43 7.62 5.46 -7.16
CA ASP A 43 7.18 6.27 -8.29
C ASP A 43 6.81 7.69 -7.82
N ALA A 44 7.63 8.66 -8.21
CA ALA A 44 7.43 10.07 -7.88
C ALA A 44 6.19 10.68 -8.58
N GLU A 45 5.76 10.12 -9.71
CA GLU A 45 4.62 10.62 -10.49
C GLU A 45 3.29 10.00 -10.06
N ALA A 46 3.31 9.04 -9.13
CA ALA A 46 2.11 8.35 -8.66
C ALA A 46 1.09 9.25 -7.94
N GLY A 47 1.43 10.52 -7.65
CA GLY A 47 0.55 11.50 -7.03
C GLY A 47 0.17 11.15 -5.59
N ARG A 48 1.11 10.58 -4.82
CA ARG A 48 0.87 10.06 -3.46
C ARG A 48 1.86 10.65 -2.46
N VAL A 49 1.48 10.60 -1.18
CA VAL A 49 2.38 10.91 -0.07
C VAL A 49 3.20 9.67 0.26
N THR A 50 4.52 9.83 0.33
CA THR A 50 5.46 8.76 0.65
C THR A 50 5.77 8.76 2.14
N LEU A 51 5.55 7.61 2.80
CA LEU A 51 5.92 7.40 4.20
C LEU A 51 7.10 6.44 4.28
N MET A 52 8.15 6.85 4.98
CA MET A 52 9.36 6.04 5.15
C MET A 52 10.06 6.36 6.47
N THR A 53 11.08 5.58 6.83
CA THR A 53 11.95 5.88 7.97
C THR A 53 13.02 6.89 7.55
N LEU A 54 13.60 7.61 8.51
CA LEU A 54 14.73 8.53 8.24
C LEU A 54 15.90 7.84 7.53
N HIS A 55 16.18 6.57 7.87
CA HIS A 55 17.23 5.79 7.23
C HIS A 55 16.93 5.52 5.75
N ALA A 56 15.68 5.18 5.42
CA ALA A 56 15.27 4.89 4.05
C ALA A 56 15.23 6.14 3.15
N ALA A 57 15.18 7.34 3.75
CA ALA A 57 15.19 8.60 3.03
C ALA A 57 16.58 9.02 2.50
N LYS A 58 17.65 8.32 2.89
CA LYS A 58 19.02 8.67 2.48
C LYS A 58 19.15 8.62 0.94
N GLY A 59 19.61 9.73 0.35
CA GLY A 59 19.79 9.85 -1.10
C GLY A 59 18.53 10.24 -1.87
N LEU A 60 17.40 10.44 -1.20
CA LEU A 60 16.16 10.94 -1.80
C LEU A 60 15.94 12.41 -1.43
N GLU A 61 15.26 13.16 -2.28
CA GLU A 61 14.92 14.57 -2.02
C GLU A 61 13.48 14.82 -2.42
N TYR A 62 12.80 15.70 -1.68
CA TYR A 62 11.40 16.02 -1.86
C TYR A 62 11.17 17.52 -1.70
N PRO A 63 10.24 18.13 -2.49
CA PRO A 63 9.88 19.53 -2.33
C PRO A 63 9.44 19.88 -0.91
N VAL A 64 8.64 19.00 -0.30
CA VAL A 64 8.10 19.17 1.05
C VAL A 64 8.35 17.92 1.88
N VAL A 65 8.93 18.09 3.07
CA VAL A 65 9.22 16.98 4.01
C VAL A 65 8.58 17.26 5.36
N PHE A 66 7.97 16.22 5.93
CA PHE A 66 7.49 16.21 7.31
C PHE A 66 8.32 15.21 8.13
N ILE A 67 9.06 15.69 9.12
CA ILE A 67 9.68 14.83 10.13
C ILE A 67 8.77 14.83 11.35
N VAL A 68 8.24 13.66 11.65
CA VAL A 68 7.23 13.48 12.71
C VAL A 68 7.84 12.88 13.96
N GLY A 69 7.38 13.37 15.12
CA GLY A 69 7.82 12.85 16.41
C GLY A 69 9.25 13.24 16.77
N VAL A 70 9.61 14.50 16.58
CA VAL A 70 10.92 15.02 16.99
C VAL A 70 10.94 15.21 18.51
N GLU A 71 10.97 14.09 19.22
CA GLU A 71 10.76 13.94 20.65
C GLU A 71 11.92 13.16 21.27
N GLN A 72 12.23 13.45 22.53
CA GLN A 72 13.21 12.67 23.29
C GLN A 72 12.79 11.20 23.35
N ASN A 73 13.78 10.31 23.28
CA ASN A 73 13.63 8.84 23.21
C ASN A 73 13.11 8.31 21.87
N LEU A 74 12.67 9.16 20.94
CA LEU A 74 12.37 8.78 19.57
C LEU A 74 13.41 9.32 18.59
N ILE A 75 13.70 10.62 18.66
CA ILE A 75 14.74 11.33 17.92
C ILE A 75 15.40 12.29 18.92
N PRO A 76 16.55 11.94 19.55
CA PRO A 76 17.31 10.70 19.38
C PRO A 76 16.61 9.48 19.99
N HIS A 77 16.82 8.30 19.39
CA HIS A 77 16.23 7.06 19.89
C HIS A 77 16.82 6.66 21.25
N GLU A 78 15.98 6.22 22.21
CA GLU A 78 16.38 5.90 23.60
C GLU A 78 17.62 4.99 23.71
N ARG A 79 17.79 4.07 22.77
CA ARG A 79 18.94 3.14 22.71
C ARG A 79 20.29 3.85 22.80
N VAL A 80 20.42 5.05 22.22
CA VAL A 80 21.70 5.77 22.16
C VAL A 80 22.03 6.52 23.44
N LEU A 81 21.08 6.57 24.38
CA LEU A 81 21.27 7.15 25.71
C LEU A 81 21.96 6.16 26.68
N ARG A 82 22.19 4.91 26.25
CA ARG A 82 22.89 3.89 27.04
C ARG A 82 24.40 4.05 26.89
N GLU A 83 25.14 3.84 27.98
CA GLU A 83 26.62 4.01 28.03
C GLU A 83 27.40 3.19 26.99
N GLU A 84 26.78 2.10 26.51
CA GLU A 84 27.31 1.21 25.47
C GLU A 84 27.46 1.90 24.10
N PHE A 85 26.77 3.03 23.89
CA PHE A 85 26.75 3.76 22.62
C PHE A 85 27.38 5.15 22.77
N ARG A 86 28.68 5.21 23.12
CA ARG A 86 29.42 6.47 23.34
C ARG A 86 29.32 7.48 22.20
N ASP A 87 29.18 7.00 20.95
CA ASP A 87 29.03 7.85 19.75
C ASP A 87 27.61 7.81 19.16
N GLY A 88 26.68 7.15 19.83
CA GLY A 88 25.33 6.91 19.30
C GLY A 88 24.51 8.20 19.15
N LEU A 89 24.71 9.17 20.04
CA LEU A 89 24.03 10.46 19.96
C LEU A 89 24.45 11.24 18.70
N GLU A 90 25.74 11.25 18.39
CA GLU A 90 26.26 11.91 17.19
C GLU A 90 25.81 11.21 15.90
N GLU A 91 25.61 9.89 15.94
CA GLU A 91 25.02 9.16 14.82
C GLU A 91 23.54 9.51 14.60
N GLU A 92 22.74 9.58 15.66
CA GLU A 92 21.33 10.00 15.56
C GLU A 92 21.22 11.48 15.14
N ARG A 93 22.17 12.33 15.56
CA ARG A 93 22.29 13.72 15.09
C ARG A 93 22.55 13.77 13.59
N ARG A 94 23.49 12.96 13.08
CA ARG A 94 23.73 12.82 11.63
C ARG A 94 22.50 12.32 10.89
N LEU A 95 21.78 11.35 11.46
CA LEU A 95 20.54 10.83 10.88
C LEU A 95 19.47 11.92 10.78
N PHE A 96 19.29 12.71 11.85
CA PHE A 96 18.36 13.83 11.85
C PHE A 96 18.75 14.90 10.82
N PHE A 97 20.03 15.25 10.75
CA PHE A 97 20.57 16.16 9.73
C PHE A 97 20.31 15.65 8.29
N VAL A 98 20.53 14.36 8.04
CA VAL A 98 20.20 13.75 6.74
C VAL A 98 18.71 13.93 6.45
N GLY A 99 17.83 13.69 7.41
CA GLY A 99 16.39 13.93 7.28
C GLY A 99 16.04 15.37 6.91
N ILE A 100 16.63 16.34 7.62
CA ILE A 100 16.43 17.78 7.37
C ILE A 100 16.82 18.13 5.93
N THR A 101 17.98 17.64 5.46
CA THR A 101 18.50 17.94 4.12
C THR A 101 17.77 17.23 2.99
N ARG A 102 16.75 16.40 3.25
CA ARG A 102 15.92 15.84 2.18
C ARG A 102 14.86 16.83 1.68
N ALA A 103 14.64 17.93 2.40
CA ALA A 103 13.68 18.97 2.05
C ALA A 103 14.31 19.99 1.09
N GLU A 104 13.71 20.20 -0.08
CA GLU A 104 14.20 21.20 -1.04
C GLU A 104 13.59 22.59 -0.79
N GLN A 105 12.30 22.66 -0.41
CA GLN A 105 11.58 23.92 -0.28
C GLN A 105 11.02 24.13 1.13
N CYS A 106 10.35 23.13 1.69
CA CYS A 106 9.68 23.25 2.99
C CYS A 106 9.96 22.04 3.88
N LEU A 107 10.35 22.32 5.12
CA LEU A 107 10.52 21.32 6.16
C LEU A 107 9.56 21.63 7.32
N TYR A 108 8.79 20.60 7.70
CA TYR A 108 7.92 20.65 8.87
C TYR A 108 8.41 19.64 9.90
N LEU A 109 8.65 20.12 11.12
CA LEU A 109 9.02 19.30 12.27
C LEU A 109 7.84 19.27 13.23
N THR A 110 7.42 18.08 13.67
CA THR A 110 6.27 17.96 14.58
C THR A 110 6.63 17.19 15.84
N GLN A 111 6.05 17.62 16.97
CA GLN A 111 6.05 16.93 18.25
C GLN A 111 4.61 16.85 18.77
N THR A 112 4.30 15.83 19.56
CA THR A 112 3.05 15.80 20.35
C THR A 112 3.34 16.13 21.82
N ARG A 113 2.29 16.40 22.63
CA ARG A 113 2.35 16.48 24.12
C ARG A 113 2.20 15.10 24.77
N GLU A 114 1.46 14.22 24.10
CA GLU A 114 1.17 12.86 24.56
C GLU A 114 1.16 11.89 23.37
N ARG A 115 1.79 10.73 23.55
CA ARG A 115 1.88 9.67 22.56
C ARG A 115 1.46 8.35 23.18
N SER A 116 0.58 7.63 22.50
CA SER A 116 0.29 6.23 22.85
C SER A 116 1.29 5.30 22.20
N LEU A 117 2.08 4.58 23.01
CA LEU A 117 3.01 3.56 22.55
C LEU A 117 2.68 2.23 23.21
N ARG A 118 2.41 1.20 22.40
CA ARG A 118 1.99 -0.14 22.87
C ARG A 118 0.79 -0.11 23.83
N GLY A 119 -0.20 0.73 23.51
CA GLY A 119 -1.45 0.86 24.25
C GLY A 119 -1.35 1.62 25.58
N ARG A 120 -0.19 2.22 25.88
CA ARG A 120 -0.02 3.09 27.06
C ARG A 120 0.27 4.52 26.61
N PRO A 121 -0.40 5.53 27.18
CA PRO A 121 -0.06 6.92 26.95
C PRO A 121 1.23 7.30 27.68
N TRP A 122 2.08 8.06 27.00
CA TRP A 122 3.31 8.64 27.53
C TRP A 122 3.30 10.13 27.24
N ARG A 123 3.66 10.93 28.24
CA ARG A 123 4.01 12.32 27.99
C ARG A 123 5.35 12.36 27.28
N THR A 124 5.41 13.22 26.27
CA THR A 124 6.58 13.39 25.41
C THR A 124 7.36 14.60 25.87
N ILE A 125 8.66 14.57 25.61
CA ILE A 125 9.58 15.68 25.89
C ILE A 125 10.14 16.12 24.54
N THR A 126 10.29 17.42 24.33
CA THR A 126 10.90 17.98 23.13
C THR A 126 12.33 17.46 22.96
N SER A 127 12.67 17.03 21.75
CA SER A 127 14.03 16.59 21.43
C SER A 127 15.06 17.68 21.69
N ASP A 128 16.23 17.29 22.22
CA ASP A 128 17.37 18.20 22.34
C ASP A 128 17.85 18.72 20.97
N PHE A 129 17.67 17.96 19.88
CA PHE A 129 18.07 18.39 18.54
C PHE A 129 17.28 19.61 18.05
N LEU A 130 16.05 19.82 18.54
CA LEU A 130 15.29 21.03 18.22
C LEU A 130 15.86 22.28 18.88
N LYS A 131 16.59 22.14 20.00
CA LYS A 131 17.22 23.27 20.70
C LYS A 131 18.48 23.78 19.99
N GLU A 132 19.00 23.00 19.06
CA GLU A 132 20.24 23.29 18.34
C GLU A 132 20.02 23.99 17.01
N ILE A 133 18.77 24.09 16.57
CA ILE A 133 18.38 24.72 15.31
C ILE A 133 17.41 25.86 15.59
N ASP A 134 17.50 26.92 14.79
CA ASP A 134 16.55 28.03 14.85
C ASP A 134 15.29 27.64 14.05
N VAL A 135 14.18 27.43 14.75
CA VAL A 135 12.91 26.98 14.17
C VAL A 135 11.79 27.91 14.59
N ASP A 136 10.94 28.30 13.63
CA ASP A 136 9.70 29.01 13.91
C ASP A 136 8.71 28.05 14.59
N VAL A 137 8.57 28.17 15.91
CA VAL A 137 7.70 27.29 16.70
C VAL A 137 6.28 27.84 16.71
N LYS A 138 5.38 27.13 16.02
CA LYS A 138 3.94 27.36 16.10
C LYS A 138 3.33 26.30 17.01
N ASP A 139 3.03 26.67 18.26
CA ASP A 139 2.26 25.79 19.13
C ASP A 139 0.78 25.82 18.70
N GLN A 140 0.40 24.82 17.90
CA GLN A 140 -0.98 24.64 17.45
C GLN A 140 -1.80 23.77 18.40
N THR A 141 -1.20 23.25 19.48
CA THR A 141 -1.94 22.36 20.38
C THR A 141 -3.14 23.06 21.02
N ASP A 142 -2.99 24.34 21.39
CA ASP A 142 -4.09 25.09 22.01
C ASP A 142 -5.28 25.32 21.06
N SER A 143 -5.07 25.34 19.74
CA SER A 143 -6.15 25.50 18.74
C SER A 143 -6.93 24.21 18.45
N MET A 144 -6.34 23.04 18.73
CA MET A 144 -6.99 21.74 18.51
C MET A 144 -7.64 21.16 19.77
N PHE A 145 -7.35 21.66 20.98
CA PHE A 145 -7.95 21.16 22.22
C PHE A 145 -9.30 21.81 22.59
N GLU A 146 -9.68 22.93 21.98
CA GLU A 146 -11.07 23.45 22.10
C GLU A 146 -12.05 22.75 21.15
N THR A 147 -11.56 22.15 20.07
CA THR A 147 -12.39 21.33 19.19
C THR A 147 -12.30 19.90 19.71
N LYS A 148 -13.39 19.35 20.26
CA LYS A 148 -13.48 17.89 20.47
C LYS A 148 -12.91 17.23 19.22
N SER A 149 -11.91 16.35 19.39
CA SER A 149 -11.32 15.61 18.28
C SER A 149 -12.47 15.12 17.40
N HIS A 150 -12.43 15.39 16.08
CA HIS A 150 -13.47 14.89 15.18
C HIS A 150 -13.69 13.39 15.33
N PHE A 151 -12.66 12.66 15.76
CA PHE A 151 -12.74 11.26 16.13
C PHE A 151 -13.53 11.02 17.42
N ASP A 152 -13.31 11.80 18.47
CA ASP A 152 -14.08 11.69 19.73
C ASP A 152 -15.54 12.07 19.52
N GLU A 153 -15.82 13.14 18.77
CA GLU A 153 -17.17 13.54 18.42
C GLU A 153 -17.89 12.48 17.56
N PHE A 154 -17.16 11.87 16.62
CA PHE A 154 -17.64 10.76 15.81
C PHE A 154 -17.88 9.47 16.62
N VAL A 155 -16.99 9.13 17.55
CA VAL A 155 -17.18 7.99 18.45
C VAL A 155 -18.39 8.23 19.35
N GLU A 156 -18.57 9.45 19.85
CA GLU A 156 -19.74 9.80 20.64
C GLU A 156 -21.03 9.81 19.82
N SER A 157 -21.02 10.23 18.55
CA SER A 157 -22.20 10.15 17.67
C SER A 157 -22.57 8.71 17.30
N ILE A 158 -21.60 7.81 17.16
CA ILE A 158 -21.85 6.35 17.08
C ILE A 158 -22.51 5.85 18.36
N LYS A 159 -21.99 6.21 19.55
CA LYS A 159 -22.59 5.79 20.83
C LYS A 159 -24.00 6.33 21.04
N ARG A 160 -24.29 7.54 20.53
CA ARG A 160 -25.64 8.14 20.54
C ARG A 160 -26.57 7.56 19.48
N GLY A 161 -26.09 6.67 18.60
CA GLY A 161 -26.89 6.06 17.54
C GLY A 161 -27.24 7.03 16.40
N GLU A 162 -26.54 8.15 16.29
CA GLU A 162 -26.74 9.18 15.26
C GLU A 162 -26.08 8.81 13.93
N VAL A 163 -25.20 7.81 13.95
CA VAL A 163 -24.41 7.38 12.80
C VAL A 163 -24.83 5.97 12.38
N ASP A 164 -25.28 5.85 11.13
CA ASP A 164 -25.55 4.56 10.50
C ASP A 164 -24.23 3.84 10.20
N THR A 165 -23.89 2.91 11.11
CA THR A 165 -22.66 2.11 11.01
C THR A 165 -22.64 1.14 9.81
N GLU A 166 -23.79 0.82 9.22
CA GLU A 166 -23.85 0.01 8.00
C GLU A 166 -23.53 0.84 6.76
N ALA A 167 -24.05 2.06 6.67
CA ALA A 167 -23.72 3.00 5.60
C ALA A 167 -22.22 3.37 5.58
N LEU A 168 -21.60 3.50 6.76
CA LEU A 168 -20.16 3.78 6.85
C LEU A 168 -19.28 2.62 6.36
N LYS A 169 -19.66 1.37 6.64
CA LYS A 169 -18.97 0.19 6.09
C LYS A 169 -19.06 0.16 4.56
N ALA A 170 -20.18 0.60 4.01
CA ALA A 170 -20.39 0.71 2.56
C ALA A 170 -19.62 1.88 1.91
N ALA A 171 -19.31 2.94 2.66
CA ALA A 171 -18.65 4.16 2.19
C ALA A 171 -17.10 4.10 2.20
N THR A 172 -16.50 2.97 2.59
CA THR A 172 -15.04 2.81 2.61
C THR A 172 -14.43 3.11 1.23
N PRO A 173 -13.51 4.09 1.09
CA PRO A 173 -12.95 4.43 -0.20
C PRO A 173 -12.25 3.21 -0.82
N LYS A 174 -12.51 2.96 -2.11
CA LYS A 174 -11.95 1.80 -2.85
C LYS A 174 -10.41 1.79 -2.86
N ARG A 175 -9.76 2.92 -2.56
CA ARG A 175 -8.30 3.10 -2.48
C ARG A 175 -7.92 3.80 -1.18
N PRO A 176 -6.89 3.31 -0.44
CA PRO A 176 -6.38 4.02 0.72
C PRO A 176 -5.64 5.30 0.28
N LEU A 177 -5.93 6.42 0.97
CA LEU A 177 -5.30 7.74 0.76
C LEU A 177 -3.86 7.79 1.30
N LEU A 178 -3.49 6.85 2.16
CA LEU A 178 -2.15 6.68 2.72
C LEU A 178 -1.56 5.39 2.16
N MET A 179 -0.35 5.49 1.62
CA MET A 179 0.37 4.34 1.11
C MET A 179 1.42 3.93 2.15
N THR A 180 1.28 2.73 2.70
CA THR A 180 2.31 2.17 3.58
C THR A 180 3.42 1.52 2.76
N GLY A 181 4.60 1.31 3.33
CA GLY A 181 5.67 0.54 2.68
C GLY A 181 5.24 -0.87 2.24
N ALA A 182 4.26 -1.45 2.94
CA ALA A 182 3.67 -2.74 2.58
C ALA A 182 2.68 -2.66 1.39
N ASP A 183 2.21 -1.47 1.02
CA ASP A 183 1.32 -1.25 -0.12
C ASP A 183 2.09 -0.91 -1.41
N LEU A 184 3.36 -0.49 -1.32
CA LEU A 184 4.27 -0.32 -2.47
C LEU A 184 4.51 -1.63 -3.19
N LEU A 185 4.67 -2.70 -2.41
CA LEU A 185 4.82 -4.05 -2.91
C LEU A 185 3.55 -4.53 -3.68
N LYS A 186 2.36 -4.11 -3.28
CA LYS A 186 1.08 -4.66 -3.78
C LYS A 186 0.54 -4.07 -5.10
N GLN A 187 1.21 -3.12 -5.76
CA GLN A 187 0.63 -2.48 -6.96
C GLN A 187 0.61 -3.43 -8.18
N SER A 188 -0.45 -4.24 -8.28
CA SER A 188 -1.05 -4.66 -9.54
C SER A 188 -2.22 -3.72 -9.88
N PRO A 189 -2.43 -3.34 -11.14
CA PRO A 189 -3.42 -2.33 -11.51
C PRO A 189 -4.85 -2.80 -11.19
N GLU A 190 -5.62 -1.89 -10.57
CA GLU A 190 -7.03 -2.09 -10.23
C GLU A 190 -7.93 -2.30 -11.44
N ALA A 191 -8.96 -3.12 -11.19
CA ALA A 191 -9.98 -3.52 -12.14
C ALA A 191 -10.75 -2.34 -12.73
N ALA A 192 -10.64 -2.17 -14.05
CA ALA A 192 -11.62 -1.44 -14.85
C ALA A 192 -12.91 -2.23 -14.99
N ASP A 193 -14.03 -1.49 -14.99
CA ASP A 193 -15.42 -1.97 -15.04
C ASP A 193 -15.77 -2.82 -16.29
N ILE A 194 -16.91 -3.49 -16.14
CA ILE A 194 -17.40 -4.69 -16.86
C ILE A 194 -17.84 -4.43 -18.31
N PRO A 195 -17.52 -5.33 -19.26
CA PRO A 195 -18.41 -5.65 -20.38
C PRO A 195 -19.18 -6.96 -20.12
N GLN A 196 -20.51 -6.89 -20.25
CA GLN A 196 -21.50 -7.96 -20.08
C GLN A 196 -21.44 -9.02 -21.20
N GLY A 197 -21.95 -10.23 -20.93
CA GLY A 197 -22.40 -11.12 -22.00
C GLY A 197 -22.65 -12.58 -21.62
N PHE A 198 -21.94 -13.12 -20.62
CA PHE A 198 -22.02 -14.54 -20.27
C PHE A 198 -22.30 -14.71 -18.78
N SER A 199 -23.17 -15.67 -18.43
CA SER A 199 -23.43 -16.11 -17.07
C SER A 199 -23.20 -17.62 -16.96
N VAL A 200 -22.83 -18.09 -15.76
CA VAL A 200 -22.69 -19.53 -15.49
C VAL A 200 -24.06 -20.20 -15.67
N GLY A 201 -24.08 -21.33 -16.37
CA GLY A 201 -25.29 -22.05 -16.76
C GLY A 201 -25.89 -21.63 -18.11
N MET A 202 -25.36 -20.59 -18.76
CA MET A 202 -25.82 -20.17 -20.09
C MET A 202 -25.43 -21.20 -21.16
N ARG A 203 -26.34 -21.48 -22.10
CA ARG A 203 -26.03 -22.25 -23.31
C ARG A 203 -25.38 -21.37 -24.36
N VAL A 204 -24.27 -21.84 -24.93
CA VAL A 204 -23.48 -21.14 -25.92
C VAL A 204 -23.14 -22.09 -27.07
N ARG A 205 -22.98 -21.54 -28.29
CA ARG A 205 -22.54 -22.29 -29.47
C ARG A 205 -21.17 -21.81 -29.91
N HIS A 206 -20.28 -22.77 -30.18
CA HIS A 206 -18.97 -22.53 -30.80
C HIS A 206 -18.95 -23.14 -32.22
N PRO A 207 -18.42 -22.44 -33.24
CA PRO A 207 -18.39 -22.93 -34.62
C PRO A 207 -17.67 -24.29 -34.80
N ARG A 208 -16.65 -24.57 -33.98
CA ARG A 208 -15.85 -25.80 -34.05
C ARG A 208 -16.31 -26.92 -33.10
N TYR A 209 -16.89 -26.56 -31.95
CA TYR A 209 -17.14 -27.51 -30.85
C TYR A 209 -18.63 -27.75 -30.58
N GLY A 210 -19.51 -27.14 -31.38
CA GLY A 210 -20.94 -27.32 -31.23
C GLY A 210 -21.53 -26.54 -30.06
N VAL A 211 -22.57 -27.10 -29.44
CA VAL A 211 -23.29 -26.45 -28.33
C VAL A 211 -22.72 -26.91 -27.01
N GLY A 212 -22.63 -25.99 -26.04
CA GLY A 212 -22.13 -26.28 -24.70
C GLY A 212 -22.73 -25.37 -23.64
N THR A 213 -22.42 -25.68 -22.39
CA THR A 213 -22.89 -24.96 -21.21
C THR A 213 -21.72 -24.29 -20.50
N VAL A 214 -21.88 -23.01 -20.15
CA VAL A 214 -20.87 -22.27 -19.38
C VAL A 214 -20.82 -22.83 -17.96
N MET A 215 -19.69 -23.44 -17.60
CA MET A 215 -19.48 -24.03 -16.26
C MET A 215 -18.88 -23.03 -15.28
N GLY A 216 -18.12 -22.05 -15.77
CA GLY A 216 -17.46 -21.07 -14.92
C GLY A 216 -16.93 -19.89 -15.69
N ILE A 217 -16.88 -18.73 -15.03
CA ILE A 217 -16.27 -17.52 -15.56
C ILE A 217 -15.19 -17.11 -14.56
N SER A 218 -13.96 -17.01 -15.03
CA SER A 218 -12.78 -16.67 -14.23
C SER A 218 -12.04 -15.49 -14.87
N GLY A 219 -11.24 -14.79 -14.07
CA GLY A 219 -10.46 -13.64 -14.53
C GLY A 219 -11.20 -12.30 -14.45
N TYR A 220 -10.43 -11.22 -14.64
CA TYR A 220 -10.88 -9.84 -14.44
C TYR A 220 -10.69 -9.01 -15.72
N SER A 221 -11.62 -8.08 -15.96
CA SER A 221 -11.56 -7.10 -17.06
C SER A 221 -11.33 -7.75 -18.45
N ARG A 222 -10.35 -7.27 -19.24
CA ARG A 222 -10.05 -7.74 -20.61
C ARG A 222 -9.48 -9.16 -20.72
N LYS A 223 -9.06 -9.79 -19.61
CA LYS A 223 -8.53 -11.17 -19.57
C LYS A 223 -9.53 -12.16 -18.96
N ARG A 224 -10.84 -11.90 -19.05
CA ARG A 224 -11.85 -12.88 -18.63
C ARG A 224 -11.77 -14.14 -19.48
N THR A 225 -11.84 -15.28 -18.81
CA THR A 225 -11.91 -16.61 -19.41
C THR A 225 -13.24 -17.26 -19.07
N VAL A 226 -13.90 -17.84 -20.07
CA VAL A 226 -15.14 -18.59 -19.94
C VAL A 226 -14.80 -20.06 -20.13
N ASN A 227 -15.11 -20.88 -19.14
CA ASN A 227 -14.98 -22.32 -19.24
C ASN A 227 -16.33 -22.92 -19.67
N VAL A 228 -16.33 -23.66 -20.77
CA VAL A 228 -17.51 -24.24 -21.40
C VAL A 228 -17.35 -25.75 -21.50
N MET A 229 -18.34 -26.49 -21.02
CA MET A 229 -18.48 -27.93 -21.29
C MET A 229 -19.33 -28.09 -22.55
N PHE A 230 -18.75 -28.64 -23.63
CA PHE A 230 -19.50 -28.92 -24.85
C PHE A 230 -20.17 -30.28 -24.77
N ASP A 231 -21.38 -30.39 -25.33
CA ASP A 231 -22.21 -31.59 -25.20
C ASP A 231 -21.52 -32.84 -25.81
N ASP A 232 -20.68 -32.63 -26.83
CA ASP A 232 -19.93 -33.69 -27.53
C ASP A 232 -18.46 -33.83 -27.05
N ALA A 233 -18.06 -33.15 -25.97
CA ALA A 233 -16.70 -33.18 -25.44
C ALA A 233 -16.63 -33.78 -24.03
N GLU A 234 -15.63 -34.63 -23.78
CA GLU A 234 -15.39 -35.20 -22.45
C GLU A 234 -14.72 -34.21 -21.47
N GLU A 235 -14.08 -33.17 -22.00
CA GLU A 235 -13.35 -32.16 -21.22
C GLU A 235 -13.85 -30.74 -21.47
N SER A 236 -13.83 -29.93 -20.41
CA SER A 236 -14.22 -28.53 -20.45
C SER A 236 -13.16 -27.67 -21.13
N GLN A 237 -13.56 -26.81 -22.06
CA GLN A 237 -12.66 -25.95 -22.83
C GLN A 237 -12.74 -24.50 -22.34
N THR A 238 -11.58 -23.86 -22.18
CA THR A 238 -11.50 -22.49 -21.66
C THR A 238 -11.17 -21.50 -22.78
N PHE A 239 -11.96 -20.43 -22.89
CA PHE A 239 -11.80 -19.41 -23.92
C PHE A 239 -11.68 -18.01 -23.33
N MET A 240 -10.91 -17.12 -23.95
CA MET A 240 -10.91 -15.71 -23.57
C MET A 240 -12.17 -14.99 -24.08
N ALA A 241 -12.96 -14.43 -23.15
CA ALA A 241 -14.24 -13.77 -23.42
C ALA A 241 -14.13 -12.63 -24.45
N ALA A 242 -13.00 -11.92 -24.50
CA ALA A 242 -12.80 -10.79 -25.41
C ALA A 242 -12.58 -11.18 -26.88
N HIS A 243 -12.17 -12.42 -27.16
CA HIS A 243 -11.74 -12.85 -28.49
C HIS A 243 -12.35 -14.19 -28.93
N CYS A 244 -13.39 -14.66 -28.24
CA CYS A 244 -13.97 -15.97 -28.50
C CYS A 244 -15.22 -15.90 -29.39
N PRO A 245 -15.34 -16.76 -30.42
CA PRO A 245 -16.52 -16.81 -31.29
C PRO A 245 -17.72 -17.57 -30.65
N LEU A 246 -17.92 -17.44 -29.33
CA LEU A 246 -19.06 -18.06 -28.63
C LEU A 246 -20.32 -17.21 -28.83
N GLN A 247 -21.38 -17.85 -29.31
CA GLN A 247 -22.69 -17.22 -29.50
C GLN A 247 -23.67 -17.70 -28.42
N PRO A 248 -24.29 -16.81 -27.62
CA PRO A 248 -25.34 -17.20 -26.69
C PRO A 248 -26.53 -17.80 -27.44
N LEU A 249 -27.02 -18.95 -26.99
CA LEU A 249 -28.25 -19.56 -27.47
C LEU A 249 -29.37 -19.27 -26.47
N GLY A 250 -30.20 -18.26 -26.75
CA GLY A 250 -31.38 -17.95 -25.94
C GLY A 250 -31.63 -16.49 -25.57
N LEU A 251 -31.09 -15.52 -26.30
CA LEU A 251 -31.62 -14.15 -26.24
C LEU A 251 -32.82 -14.06 -27.21
N ARG A 252 -34.03 -14.11 -26.66
CA ARG A 252 -35.13 -13.31 -27.19
C ARG A 252 -35.08 -11.94 -26.53
#